data_AF-A0A672R7J7-F1
#
_entry.id   AF-A0A672R7J7-F1
#
_cell.length_a   1.000
_cell.length_b   1.000
_cell.length_c   1.000
_cell.angle_alpha   90.00
_cell.angle_beta   90.00
_cell.angle_gamma   90.00
#
_symmetry.space_group_name_H-M   'P 1'
#
loop_
_entity.id
_entity.type
_entity.pdbx_description
1 polymer ?
#
loop_
_entity_poly.entity_id
_entity_poly.type
_entity_poly.pdbx_seq_one_letter_code
_entity_poly.pdbx_strand_id
1 'polypeptide(L)' 'MSSWQSYVDNLMSDGCCQDSAIVGCNSDSKYVWAAQEGGTFVNITVNTRYELHSL' A
#
# COMPACT_ATOMS: atom_id res chain seq x y z
N MET A 1 8.62 6.34 -13.96
CA MET A 1 8.03 6.27 -12.61
C MET A 1 6.52 6.19 -12.79
N SER A 2 5.87 5.18 -12.22
CA SER A 2 4.41 5.03 -12.27
C SER A 2 3.75 6.19 -11.50
N SER A 3 2.56 6.63 -11.94
CA SER A 3 1.83 7.74 -11.29
C SER A 3 1.59 7.49 -9.80
N TRP A 4 1.41 6.23 -9.39
CA TRP A 4 1.20 5.83 -8.00
C TRP A 4 2.44 5.93 -7.11
N GLN A 5 3.65 5.78 -7.68
CA GLN A 5 4.87 5.91 -6.89
C GLN A 5 5.04 7.33 -6.36
N SER A 6 4.72 8.35 -7.17
CA SER A 6 4.75 9.74 -6.72
C SER A 6 3.76 10.03 -5.57
N TYR A 7 2.68 9.26 -5.45
CA TYR A 7 1.77 9.37 -4.29
C TYR A 7 2.40 8.78 -3.03
N VAL A 8 3.07 7.63 -3.13
CA VAL A 8 3.84 7.04 -2.03
C VAL A 8 4.93 8.01 -1.57
N ASP A 9 5.69 8.58 -2.50
CA ASP A 9 6.76 9.53 -2.19
C ASP A 9 6.21 10.79 -1.48
N ASN A 10 5.05 11.30 -1.91
CA ASN A 10 4.37 12.42 -1.25
C ASN A 10 3.86 12.06 0.16
N LEU A 11 3.34 10.84 0.35
CA LEU A 11 2.87 10.35 1.67
C LEU A 11 4.04 10.17 2.64
N MET A 12 5.22 9.81 2.15
CA MET A 12 6.43 9.66 2.97
C MET A 12 7.18 10.97 3.21
N SER A 13 6.84 12.04 2.46
CA SER A 13 7.51 13.34 2.52
C SER A 13 7.38 14.05 3.87
N ASP A 14 6.33 13.73 4.64
CA ASP A 14 6.11 14.28 5.97
C ASP A 14 7.06 13.71 7.04
N GLY A 15 7.78 12.62 6.73
CA GLY A 15 8.70 11.94 7.64
C GLY A 15 8.02 11.34 8.89
N CYS A 16 6.69 11.37 8.96
CA CYS A 16 5.90 10.84 10.07
C CYS A 16 5.51 9.37 9.79
N CYS A 17 5.37 9.04 8.51
CA CYS A 17 5.04 7.69 8.07
C CYS A 17 6.30 6.81 7.97
N GLN A 18 6.30 5.66 8.65
CA GLN A 18 7.35 4.65 8.51
C GLN A 18 7.18 3.78 7.25
N ASP A 19 5.96 3.69 6.72
CA ASP A 19 5.61 2.88 5.55
C ASP A 19 4.31 3.40 4.91
N SER A 20 4.21 3.34 3.58
CA SER A 20 2.99 3.70 2.85
C SER A 20 2.83 2.86 1.58
N ALA A 21 1.57 2.58 1.23
CA ALA A 21 1.25 1.84 0.01
C ALA A 21 -0.11 2.23 -0.56
N ILE A 22 -0.22 2.16 -1.89
CA ILE A 22 -1.46 2.28 -2.64
C ILE A 22 -1.90 0.87 -3.02
N VAL A 23 -3.07 0.45 -2.54
CA VAL A 23 -3.61 -0.90 -2.79
C VAL A 23 -4.94 -0.78 -3.53
N GLY A 24 -5.03 -1.43 -4.69
CA GLY A 24 -6.29 -1.58 -5.40
C GLY A 24 -7.25 -2.45 -4.58
N CYS A 25 -8.49 -1.99 -4.38
CA CYS A 25 -9.50 -2.71 -3.60
C CYS A 25 -10.69 -3.17 -4.44
N ASN A 26 -10.65 -2.96 -5.75
CA ASN A 26 -11.71 -3.40 -6.65
C ASN A 26 -11.73 -4.93 -6.72
N SER A 27 -12.92 -5.48 -7.02
CA SER A 27 -13.20 -6.92 -7.09
C SER A 27 -12.14 -7.73 -7.85
N ASP A 28 -11.58 -7.16 -8.92
CA ASP A 28 -10.66 -7.84 -9.83
C ASP A 28 -9.18 -7.45 -9.65
N SER A 29 -8.88 -6.50 -8.76
CA SER A 29 -7.55 -5.92 -8.63
C SER A 29 -7.18 -5.65 -7.18
N LYS A 30 -7.18 -6.73 -6.39
CA LYS A 30 -6.67 -6.73 -5.02
C LYS A 30 -5.16 -6.94 -5.02
N TYR A 31 -4.40 -5.92 -5.41
CA TYR A 31 -2.93 -5.97 -5.36
C TYR A 31 -2.35 -4.57 -5.11
N VAL A 32 -1.09 -4.54 -4.69
CA VAL A 32 -0.34 -3.32 -4.40
C VAL A 32 0.03 -2.63 -5.72
N TRP A 33 -0.40 -1.38 -5.90
CA TRP A 33 -0.10 -0.56 -7.08
C TRP A 33 1.20 0.23 -6.93
N ALA A 34 1.54 0.62 -5.70
CA ALA A 34 2.82 1.19 -5.30
C ALA A 34 3.01 1.03 -3.79
N ALA A 35 4.25 0.91 -3.33
CA ALA A 35 4.59 0.85 -1.92
C ALA A 35 5.99 1.41 -1.67
N GLN A 36 6.27 1.77 -0.43
CA GLN A 36 7.61 2.13 0.03
C GLN A 36 8.54 0.91 -0.15
N GLU A 37 9.71 1.14 -0.77
CA GLU A 37 10.72 0.10 -0.91
C GLU A 37 11.23 -0.34 0.47
N GLY A 38 11.27 -1.66 0.70
CA GLY A 38 11.66 -2.25 1.98
C GLY A 38 10.60 -2.16 3.09
N GLY A 39 9.42 -1.60 2.79
CA GLY A 39 8.28 -1.57 3.69
C GLY A 39 7.64 -2.94 3.91
N THR A 40 6.85 -3.07 4.97
CA THR A 40 5.96 -4.22 5.20
C THR A 40 4.83 -4.23 4.17
N PHE A 41 4.37 -3.05 3.74
CA PHE A 41 3.20 -2.92 2.89
C PHE A 41 3.41 -3.39 1.43
N VAL A 42 4.65 -3.58 1.00
CA VAL A 42 4.97 -4.18 -0.31
C VAL A 42 4.55 -5.66 -0.39
N ASN A 43 4.47 -6.34 0.75
CA ASN A 43 4.17 -7.77 0.84
C ASN A 43 2.72 -8.08 1.23
N ILE A 44 1.84 -7.07 1.31
CA ILE A 44 0.43 -7.30 1.65
C ILE A 44 -0.21 -8.07 0.51
N THR A 45 -0.65 -9.29 0.82
CA THR A 45 -1.49 -10.09 -0.06
C THR A 45 -2.95 -9.98 0.37
N VAL A 46 -3.85 -10.23 -0.58
CA VAL A 46 -5.31 -10.16 -0.41
C VAL A 46 -5.84 -10.84 0.86
N ASN A 47 -5.13 -11.86 1.35
CA ASN A 47 -5.55 -12.63 2.52
C ASN A 47 -5.51 -11.85 3.83
N THR A 48 -4.60 -10.88 4.01
CA THR A 48 -4.50 -10.13 5.28
C THR A 48 -5.69 -9.17 5.48
N ARG A 49 -6.44 -8.83 4.41
CA ARG A 49 -7.62 -7.96 4.46
C ARG A 49 -8.86 -8.60 5.10
N TYR A 50 -8.92 -9.93 5.23
CA TYR A 50 -10.06 -10.60 5.87
C TYR A 50 -10.02 -10.50 7.39
N GLU A 51 -8.84 -10.36 8.01
CA GLU A 51 -8.72 -10.23 9.47
C GLU A 51 -9.17 -8.84 9.97
N LEU A 52 -9.02 -7.78 9.16
CA LEU A 52 -9.38 -6.41 9.54
C LEU A 52 -10.89 -6.09 9.54
N HIS A 53 -11.73 -6.91 8.92
CA HIS A 53 -13.20 -6.74 8.97
C HIS A 53 -13.87 -7.55 10.10
N SER A 54 -13.10 -8.31 10.89
CA SER A 54 -13.61 -9.11 12.03
C SER A 54 -13.26 -8.52 13.40
N LEU A 55 -12.74 -7.29 13.47
CA LEU A 55 -12.54 -6.50 14.70
C LEU A 55 -13.43 -5.27 14.67
#